data_AF-A0A2L2NXH6-F1
#
_entry.id   AF-A0A2L2NXH6-F1
#
_cell.length_a   1.000
_cell.length_b   1.000
_cell.length_c   1.000
_cell.angle_alpha   90.00
_cell.angle_beta   90.00
_cell.angle_gamma   90.00
#
_symmetry.space_group_name_H-M   'P 1'
#
loop_
_entity.id
_entity.type
_entity.pdbx_description
1 polymer ?
#
loop_
_entity_poly.entity_id
_entity_poly.type
_entity_poly.pdbx_seq_one_letter_code
_entity_poly.pdbx_strand_id
1 'polypeptide(L)'
;MSLVSDIVLLQDLTSSSDDNLVQLKAVLPATVNRLTNPTLASIFGDDLKFGIASFKDKPLPPFGGYADYVYQAEVALTNNVTTVKDKIFNFEAFGGNDGSESQLDALLYAALDSGGSLGYRVGSFRVVIIATNSIYHVAGDRAAVSPSDTIANNGDGIVDTYEDYPEIGQVKTALEANNIIPIFLTTSDVAGHYETLVTQLGRGSVLTLGSKSENFADAIKEAVARARNVISTDVATTNGDDTFSRRDFSPGDKVIFAGDGDDSISLSGVIGNHYIDGGAGSDILVGGAGADRIDGGSDDDILKGSNGDDILFGSSGKDILIGNKGNDYLQGDSGDDLLEGGAGLDKFAFATGSKFDIRELGVDIISDFTPKQDKIQLSKSTFTALSNSVFPTKLNSADFATVTNDTLAASSSAAIVYNSANGSLFYNPNGSADDFAEINSGGKFAQLGTNSFPTLTTASFEVVF
;
A
#
# COMPACT_ATOMS: atom_id res chain seq x y z
N MET A 1 -17.29 -15.76 12.34
CA MET A 1 -17.37 -14.59 13.24
C MET A 1 -16.63 -13.49 12.51
N SER A 2 -17.24 -12.32 12.29
CA SER A 2 -16.56 -11.25 11.53
C SER A 2 -15.25 -10.87 12.23
N LEU A 3 -14.15 -10.86 11.48
CA LEU A 3 -12.83 -10.52 12.00
C LEU A 3 -12.67 -9.00 12.04
N VAL A 4 -13.05 -8.41 13.17
CA VAL A 4 -12.97 -6.97 13.44
C VAL A 4 -11.51 -6.61 13.75
N SER A 5 -10.87 -5.80 12.91
CA SER A 5 -9.46 -5.39 13.04
C SER A 5 -9.34 -3.88 13.26
N ASP A 6 -8.63 -3.44 14.30
CA ASP A 6 -8.27 -2.04 14.50
C ASP A 6 -6.75 -1.89 14.31
N ILE A 7 -6.36 -1.13 13.31
CA ILE A 7 -4.96 -0.86 12.99
C ILE A 7 -4.68 0.61 13.31
N VAL A 8 -3.64 0.89 14.08
CA VAL A 8 -3.20 2.26 14.37
C VAL A 8 -1.77 2.41 13.92
N LEU A 9 -1.51 3.39 13.05
CA LEU A 9 -0.16 3.85 12.77
C LEU A 9 0.24 4.90 13.80
N LEU A 10 1.28 4.61 14.58
CA LEU A 10 1.92 5.50 15.53
C LEU A 10 3.21 6.04 14.89
N GLN A 11 3.12 7.25 14.32
CA GLN A 11 4.17 7.85 13.50
C GLN A 11 5.11 8.73 14.33
N ASP A 12 6.41 8.49 14.22
CA ASP A 12 7.44 9.43 14.66
C ASP A 12 7.39 10.71 13.82
N LEU A 13 7.29 11.87 14.46
CA LEU A 13 7.31 13.18 13.80
C LEU A 13 8.48 14.06 14.26
N THR A 14 9.57 13.44 14.72
CA THR A 14 10.84 14.13 14.99
C THR A 14 11.60 14.40 13.71
N SER A 15 12.60 15.28 13.77
CA SER A 15 13.40 15.68 12.61
C SER A 15 14.15 14.51 11.96
N SER A 16 14.41 13.44 12.71
CA SER A 16 15.05 12.22 12.20
C SER A 16 14.20 11.54 11.13
N SER A 17 12.88 11.59 11.24
CA SER A 17 11.92 10.84 10.42
C SER A 17 11.51 11.49 9.10
N ASP A 18 12.05 12.66 8.74
CA ASP A 18 11.55 13.49 7.63
C ASP A 18 11.55 12.74 6.28
N ASP A 19 12.63 12.02 5.97
CA ASP A 19 12.74 11.24 4.73
C ASP A 19 11.68 10.13 4.66
N ASN A 20 11.43 9.44 5.77
CA ASN A 20 10.42 8.38 5.86
C ASN A 20 9.00 8.94 5.73
N LEU A 21 8.77 10.14 6.29
CA LEU A 21 7.47 10.81 6.24
C LEU A 21 7.08 11.19 4.81
N VAL A 22 8.05 11.55 3.96
CA VAL A 22 7.80 11.82 2.53
C VAL A 22 7.19 10.60 1.85
N GLN A 23 7.78 9.42 2.03
CA GLN A 23 7.23 8.21 1.41
C GLN A 23 5.92 7.77 2.01
N LEU A 24 5.79 7.81 3.34
CA LEU A 24 4.54 7.48 4.01
C LEU A 24 3.37 8.33 3.49
N LYS A 25 3.58 9.63 3.26
CA LYS A 25 2.55 10.53 2.69
C LYS A 25 2.10 10.09 1.30
N ALA A 26 3.02 9.56 0.48
CA ALA A 26 2.71 9.10 -0.86
C ALA A 26 1.88 7.81 -0.83
N VAL A 27 2.28 6.83 -0.02
CA VAL A 27 1.75 5.46 -0.14
C VAL A 27 0.62 5.11 0.83
N LEU A 28 0.51 5.78 1.98
CA LEU A 28 -0.44 5.39 3.02
C LEU A 28 -1.91 5.39 2.55
N PRO A 29 -2.43 6.38 1.80
CA PRO A 29 -3.83 6.36 1.38
C PRO A 29 -4.19 5.13 0.54
N ALA A 30 -3.32 4.77 -0.42
CA ALA A 30 -3.50 3.58 -1.25
C ALA A 30 -3.39 2.29 -0.42
N THR A 31 -2.44 2.26 0.52
CA THR A 31 -2.26 1.15 1.46
C THR A 31 -3.51 0.90 2.30
N VAL A 32 -4.14 1.96 2.84
CA VAL A 32 -5.37 1.83 3.63
C VAL A 32 -6.54 1.34 2.77
N ASN A 33 -6.67 1.82 1.53
CA ASN A 33 -7.66 1.29 0.58
C ASN A 33 -7.47 -0.21 0.35
N ARG A 34 -6.22 -0.67 0.21
CA ARG A 34 -5.89 -2.10 0.04
C ARG A 34 -6.25 -2.91 1.29
N LEU A 35 -5.85 -2.46 2.46
CA LEU A 35 -6.14 -3.12 3.75
C LEU A 35 -7.63 -3.25 4.03
N THR A 36 -8.44 -2.29 3.58
CA THR A 36 -9.89 -2.26 3.79
C THR A 36 -10.68 -2.92 2.66
N ASN A 37 -10.00 -3.49 1.65
CA ASN A 37 -10.66 -4.14 0.53
C ASN A 37 -11.35 -5.46 0.99
N PRO A 38 -12.68 -5.60 0.81
CA PRO A 38 -13.40 -6.81 1.21
C PRO A 38 -12.92 -8.10 0.53
N THR A 39 -12.28 -8.02 -0.64
CA THR A 39 -11.72 -9.20 -1.30
C THR A 39 -10.47 -9.74 -0.61
N LEU A 40 -9.82 -8.93 0.25
CA LEU A 40 -8.64 -9.28 1.03
C LEU A 40 -8.95 -9.48 2.51
N ALA A 41 -10.24 -9.61 2.85
CA ALA A 41 -10.70 -9.78 4.21
C ALA A 41 -10.16 -11.04 4.91
N SER A 42 -9.86 -12.10 4.16
CA SER A 42 -9.19 -13.29 4.71
C SER A 42 -7.78 -12.98 5.24
N ILE A 43 -7.09 -12.02 4.62
CA ILE A 43 -5.73 -11.62 4.97
C ILE A 43 -5.77 -10.52 6.04
N PHE A 44 -6.48 -9.42 5.80
CA PHE A 44 -6.42 -8.21 6.65
C PHE A 44 -7.60 -8.08 7.64
N GLY A 45 -8.73 -8.75 7.39
CA GLY A 45 -9.93 -8.76 8.24
C GLY A 45 -11.18 -8.20 7.55
N ASP A 46 -12.35 -8.69 7.96
CA ASP A 46 -13.65 -8.37 7.32
C ASP A 46 -14.16 -6.96 7.65
N ASP A 47 -13.78 -6.42 8.80
CA ASP A 47 -14.19 -5.11 9.31
C ASP A 47 -12.98 -4.39 9.89
N LEU A 48 -12.08 -3.95 9.00
CA LEU A 48 -10.87 -3.23 9.34
C LEU A 48 -11.13 -1.72 9.45
N LYS A 49 -10.65 -1.11 10.52
CA LYS A 49 -10.54 0.35 10.67
C LYS A 49 -9.09 0.76 10.88
N PHE A 50 -8.74 1.92 10.35
CA PHE A 50 -7.41 2.49 10.41
C PHE A 50 -7.44 3.80 11.20
N GLY A 51 -6.52 3.96 12.14
CA GLY A 51 -6.31 5.16 12.94
C GLY A 51 -4.87 5.63 12.83
N ILE A 52 -4.63 6.88 13.23
CA ILE A 52 -3.30 7.47 13.25
C ILE A 52 -3.09 8.15 14.60
N ALA A 53 -1.92 7.93 15.17
CA ALA A 53 -1.36 8.69 16.26
C ALA A 53 0.07 9.11 15.89
N SER A 54 0.61 10.06 16.62
CA SER A 54 1.96 10.55 16.43
C SER A 54 2.66 10.76 17.77
N PHE A 55 3.98 10.84 17.73
CA PHE A 55 4.81 11.20 18.87
C PHE A 55 6.06 11.95 18.42
N LYS A 56 6.69 12.63 19.37
CA LYS A 56 8.02 13.22 19.22
C LYS A 56 8.83 12.81 20.44
N ASP A 57 9.19 13.78 21.27
CA ASP A 57 9.82 13.54 22.55
C ASP A 57 9.15 14.33 23.69
N LYS A 58 9.63 14.11 24.92
CA LYS A 58 9.22 14.92 26.07
C LYS A 58 9.57 16.39 25.80
N PRO A 59 8.63 17.33 25.98
CA PRO A 59 8.84 18.75 25.69
C PRO A 59 9.71 19.47 26.73
N LEU A 60 10.93 18.96 26.91
CA LEU A 60 11.88 19.40 27.92
C LEU A 60 13.31 19.17 27.40
N PRO A 61 14.14 20.23 27.33
CA PRO A 61 15.56 20.06 27.04
C PRO A 61 16.28 19.22 28.12
N PRO A 62 17.22 18.34 27.75
CA PRO A 62 17.81 18.16 26.42
C PRO A 62 17.06 17.20 25.48
N PHE A 63 16.00 16.53 25.94
CA PHE A 63 15.24 15.51 25.21
C PHE A 63 14.57 16.08 23.96
N GLY A 64 13.49 16.84 24.16
CA GLY A 64 12.74 17.52 23.11
C GLY A 64 12.78 19.04 23.21
N GLY A 65 12.27 19.69 22.17
CA GLY A 65 11.94 21.12 22.18
C GLY A 65 10.66 21.39 22.97
N TYR A 66 10.45 22.63 23.43
CA TYR A 66 9.22 22.99 24.16
C TYR A 66 7.92 22.85 23.34
N ALA A 67 8.03 22.72 22.01
CA ALA A 67 6.90 22.47 21.11
C ALA A 67 6.67 20.98 20.81
N ASP A 68 7.52 20.11 21.33
CA ASP A 68 7.39 18.67 21.15
C ASP A 68 6.23 18.15 22.01
N TYR A 69 5.89 16.88 21.82
CA TYR A 69 4.87 16.20 22.59
C TYR A 69 5.15 14.71 22.61
N VAL A 70 4.69 14.06 23.67
CA VAL A 70 4.94 12.65 23.92
C VAL A 70 3.99 11.76 23.11
N TYR A 71 2.74 12.18 22.94
CA TYR A 71 1.73 11.43 22.21
C TYR A 71 0.59 12.35 21.76
N GLN A 72 0.11 12.15 20.54
CA GLN A 72 -1.09 12.80 20.02
C GLN A 72 -1.92 11.81 19.19
N ALA A 73 -3.20 11.66 19.52
CA ALA A 73 -4.13 10.97 18.64
C ALA A 73 -4.52 11.88 17.48
N GLU A 74 -4.30 11.43 16.24
CA GLU A 74 -4.37 12.26 15.04
C GLU A 74 -5.62 11.96 14.20
N VAL A 75 -5.96 10.68 14.08
CA VAL A 75 -7.16 10.17 13.40
C VAL A 75 -7.73 9.03 14.23
N ALA A 76 -8.96 9.20 14.71
CA ALA A 76 -9.70 8.10 15.31
C ALA A 76 -10.00 7.00 14.28
N LEU A 77 -10.10 5.75 14.74
CA LEU A 77 -10.33 4.58 13.90
C LEU A 77 -11.50 4.78 12.92
N THR A 78 -11.18 4.77 11.63
CA THR A 78 -12.10 5.09 10.53
C THR A 78 -11.91 4.13 9.35
N ASN A 79 -12.92 4.05 8.48
CA ASN A 79 -12.83 3.45 7.15
C ASN A 79 -12.83 4.53 6.05
N ASN A 80 -12.78 5.82 6.43
CA ASN A 80 -12.72 6.93 5.50
C ASN A 80 -11.28 7.24 5.13
N VAL A 81 -10.85 6.74 3.97
CA VAL A 81 -9.48 6.94 3.47
C VAL A 81 -9.17 8.40 3.14
N THR A 82 -10.19 9.21 2.80
CA THR A 82 -10.00 10.66 2.63
C THR A 82 -9.58 11.32 3.93
N THR A 83 -10.15 10.92 5.08
CA THR A 83 -9.74 11.44 6.39
C THR A 83 -8.28 11.09 6.70
N VAL A 84 -7.85 9.88 6.39
CA VAL A 84 -6.44 9.45 6.54
C VAL A 84 -5.53 10.29 5.63
N LYS A 85 -5.89 10.43 4.36
CA LYS A 85 -5.15 11.22 3.37
C LYS A 85 -4.98 12.68 3.78
N ASP A 86 -6.08 13.34 4.17
CA ASP A 86 -6.06 14.75 4.55
C ASP A 86 -5.18 14.99 5.78
N LYS A 87 -5.16 14.03 6.72
CA LYS A 87 -4.35 14.16 7.93
C LYS A 87 -2.86 13.95 7.66
N ILE A 88 -2.48 12.87 6.97
CA ILE A 88 -1.06 12.55 6.73
C ILE A 88 -0.38 13.65 5.89
N PHE A 89 -1.10 14.26 4.94
CA PHE A 89 -0.55 15.32 4.09
C PHE A 89 -0.06 16.55 4.88
N ASN A 90 -0.66 16.81 6.04
CA ASN A 90 -0.33 17.95 6.90
C ASN A 90 0.71 17.63 7.99
N PHE A 91 1.26 16.42 8.02
CA PHE A 91 2.31 16.08 8.99
C PHE A 91 3.61 16.80 8.67
N GLU A 92 4.32 17.23 9.71
CA GLU A 92 5.63 17.86 9.60
C GLU A 92 6.57 17.22 10.62
N ALA A 93 7.69 16.70 10.13
CA ALA A 93 8.77 16.16 10.94
C ALA A 93 9.64 17.31 11.48
N PHE A 94 9.70 17.47 12.79
CA PHE A 94 10.53 18.47 13.48
C PHE A 94 10.66 18.12 14.97
N GLY A 95 11.64 18.70 15.67
CA GLY A 95 11.87 18.39 17.08
C GLY A 95 12.68 17.09 17.25
N GLY A 96 12.73 16.56 18.47
CA GLY A 96 13.72 15.55 18.86
C GLY A 96 15.12 16.20 18.91
N ASN A 97 15.56 16.60 20.11
CA ASN A 97 16.83 17.30 20.28
C ASN A 97 17.98 16.37 20.67
N ASP A 98 17.69 15.11 21.00
CA ASP A 98 18.68 14.07 21.17
C ASP A 98 18.49 12.92 20.15
N GLY A 99 19.06 11.74 20.40
CA GLY A 99 19.02 10.62 19.45
C GLY A 99 18.00 9.53 19.80
N SER A 100 17.34 9.64 20.94
CA SER A 100 16.29 8.72 21.39
C SER A 100 14.98 9.49 21.48
N GLU A 101 13.85 8.81 21.29
CA GLU A 101 12.55 9.49 21.29
C GLU A 101 11.58 8.82 22.28
N SER A 102 10.32 9.28 22.30
CA SER A 102 9.30 8.84 23.25
C SER A 102 8.49 7.60 22.83
N GLN A 103 9.04 6.67 22.05
CA GLN A 103 8.31 5.50 21.51
C GLN A 103 7.61 4.68 22.61
N LEU A 104 8.28 4.40 23.73
CA LEU A 104 7.71 3.58 24.82
C LEU A 104 6.57 4.28 25.56
N ASP A 105 6.73 5.58 25.79
CA ASP A 105 5.66 6.44 26.32
C ASP A 105 4.47 6.38 25.35
N ALA A 106 4.68 6.76 24.08
CA ALA A 106 3.64 6.81 23.06
C ALA A 106 2.90 5.47 22.89
N LEU A 107 3.62 4.35 22.94
CA LEU A 107 3.04 3.01 22.89
C LEU A 107 2.20 2.68 24.14
N LEU A 108 2.62 3.12 25.33
CA LEU A 108 1.82 2.99 26.55
C LEU A 108 0.51 3.78 26.42
N TYR A 109 0.57 5.04 25.97
CA TYR A 109 -0.62 5.87 25.73
C TYR A 109 -1.56 5.22 24.71
N ALA A 110 -1.02 4.82 23.56
CA ALA A 110 -1.80 4.15 22.52
C ALA A 110 -2.43 2.84 23.03
N ALA A 111 -1.77 2.13 23.97
CA ALA A 111 -2.30 0.91 24.54
C ALA A 111 -3.43 1.15 25.55
N LEU A 112 -3.33 2.22 26.33
CA LEU A 112 -4.30 2.58 27.38
C LEU A 112 -5.46 3.44 26.88
N ASP A 113 -5.43 3.88 25.62
CA ASP A 113 -6.52 4.65 24.96
C ASP A 113 -7.77 3.80 24.63
N SER A 114 -8.06 2.77 25.43
CA SER A 114 -9.18 1.84 25.20
C SER A 114 -10.52 2.56 25.41
N GLY A 115 -11.14 2.99 24.31
CA GLY A 115 -12.39 3.77 24.32
C GLY A 115 -12.19 5.28 24.46
N GLY A 116 -10.95 5.77 24.35
CA GLY A 116 -10.62 7.20 24.32
C GLY A 116 -10.54 7.76 22.89
N SER A 117 -9.49 8.50 22.58
CA SER A 117 -9.40 9.37 21.39
C SER A 117 -9.25 8.60 20.07
N LEU A 118 -8.57 7.46 20.08
CA LEU A 118 -8.47 6.54 18.93
C LEU A 118 -9.74 5.72 18.72
N GLY A 119 -10.52 5.48 19.79
CA GLY A 119 -11.81 4.82 19.71
C GLY A 119 -11.75 3.31 19.44
N TYR A 120 -10.80 2.58 20.04
CA TYR A 120 -10.69 1.13 19.88
C TYR A 120 -12.02 0.42 20.13
N ARG A 121 -12.37 -0.50 19.22
CA ARG A 121 -13.60 -1.28 19.34
C ARG A 121 -13.44 -2.39 20.37
N VAL A 122 -14.54 -2.72 21.04
CA VAL A 122 -14.55 -3.80 22.03
C VAL A 122 -14.42 -5.14 21.32
N GLY A 123 -13.46 -5.96 21.74
CA GLY A 123 -13.22 -7.28 21.17
C GLY A 123 -12.56 -7.28 19.79
N SER A 124 -12.06 -6.13 19.31
CA SER A 124 -11.27 -6.07 18.08
C SER A 124 -9.91 -6.73 18.26
N PHE A 125 -9.40 -7.29 17.17
CA PHE A 125 -7.99 -7.60 17.00
C PHE A 125 -7.24 -6.29 16.75
N ARG A 126 -6.21 -5.98 17.54
CA ARG A 126 -5.55 -4.67 17.52
C ARG A 126 -4.08 -4.78 17.14
N VAL A 127 -3.67 -3.97 16.18
CA VAL A 127 -2.28 -3.81 15.77
C VAL A 127 -1.91 -2.34 15.91
N VAL A 128 -0.81 -2.07 16.62
CA VAL A 128 -0.20 -0.73 16.63
C VAL A 128 1.10 -0.85 15.85
N ILE A 129 1.18 -0.16 14.73
CA ILE A 129 2.36 -0.10 13.86
C ILE A 129 3.13 1.16 14.24
N ILE A 130 4.37 1.02 14.72
CA ILE A 130 5.22 2.13 15.15
C ILE A 130 6.28 2.33 14.07
N ALA A 131 6.27 3.49 13.42
CA ALA A 131 7.26 3.81 12.39
C ALA A 131 8.24 4.87 12.90
N THR A 132 9.53 4.54 12.92
CA THR A 132 10.61 5.38 13.48
C THR A 132 11.96 4.95 12.90
N ASN A 133 12.94 5.83 12.91
CA ASN A 133 14.33 5.52 12.57
C ASN A 133 15.31 5.89 13.69
N SER A 134 14.78 6.21 14.87
CA SER A 134 15.57 6.50 16.06
C SER A 134 15.44 5.35 17.05
N ILE A 135 16.33 5.31 18.04
CA ILE A 135 16.14 4.45 19.22
C ILE A 135 15.15 5.10 20.20
N TYR A 136 14.84 4.40 21.29
CA TYR A 136 13.85 4.84 22.27
C TYR A 136 14.47 5.12 23.64
N HIS A 137 13.91 6.10 24.34
CA HIS A 137 14.22 6.33 25.73
C HIS A 137 13.66 5.23 26.64
N VAL A 138 14.34 5.00 27.77
CA VAL A 138 13.95 4.02 28.79
C VAL A 138 13.80 4.67 30.16
N ALA A 139 13.06 4.00 31.05
CA ALA A 139 12.94 4.42 32.45
C ALA A 139 14.33 4.68 33.07
N GLY A 140 14.50 5.86 33.67
CA GLY A 140 15.75 6.34 34.25
C GLY A 140 16.45 7.40 33.41
N ASP A 141 16.18 7.51 32.10
CA ASP A 141 16.84 8.48 31.23
C ASP A 141 16.52 9.92 31.66
N ARG A 142 15.26 10.20 32.00
CA ARG A 142 14.88 11.51 32.54
C ARG A 142 15.53 11.76 33.89
N ALA A 143 15.45 10.77 34.79
CA ALA A 143 16.02 10.87 36.13
C ALA A 143 17.54 11.08 36.11
N ALA A 144 18.24 10.61 35.07
CA ALA A 144 19.67 10.83 34.90
C ALA A 144 20.02 12.30 34.59
N VAL A 145 19.12 13.02 33.92
CA VAL A 145 19.29 14.44 33.59
C VAL A 145 18.77 15.36 34.69
N SER A 146 17.55 15.09 35.19
CA SER A 146 16.83 15.97 36.14
C SER A 146 16.24 15.21 37.34
N PRO A 147 17.07 14.58 38.21
CA PRO A 147 16.58 13.68 39.26
C PRO A 147 15.69 14.32 40.33
N SER A 148 15.87 15.61 40.62
CA SER A 148 15.04 16.32 41.61
C SER A 148 13.66 16.73 41.08
N ASP A 149 13.47 16.65 39.77
CA ASP A 149 12.27 17.09 39.04
C ASP A 149 11.71 15.95 38.16
N THR A 150 11.97 14.71 38.60
CA THR A 150 11.50 13.50 37.95
C THR A 150 10.77 12.63 38.96
N ILE A 151 9.59 12.16 38.56
CA ILE A 151 8.84 11.11 39.25
C ILE A 151 8.77 9.87 38.37
N ALA A 152 8.62 8.70 38.98
CA ALA A 152 8.46 7.46 38.21
C ALA A 152 7.13 7.49 37.44
N ASN A 153 7.13 6.96 36.21
CA ASN A 153 5.92 6.79 35.43
C ASN A 153 4.91 5.92 36.20
N ASN A 154 3.67 6.40 36.35
CA ASN A 154 2.68 5.72 37.18
C ASN A 154 1.87 4.65 36.40
N GLY A 155 2.02 4.58 35.07
CA GLY A 155 1.37 3.62 34.19
C GLY A 155 -0.11 3.88 33.89
N ASP A 156 -0.63 5.08 34.17
CA ASP A 156 -2.05 5.42 33.99
C ASP A 156 -2.43 5.89 32.57
N GLY A 157 -1.43 6.16 31.72
CA GLY A 157 -1.65 6.65 30.36
C GLY A 157 -2.11 8.11 30.30
N ILE A 158 -1.74 8.93 31.28
CA ILE A 158 -1.92 10.39 31.28
C ILE A 158 -0.58 11.08 31.07
N VAL A 159 -0.51 11.97 30.06
CA VAL A 159 0.75 12.65 29.73
C VAL A 159 1.14 13.60 30.87
N ASP A 160 2.16 13.20 31.62
CA ASP A 160 2.82 14.01 32.62
C ASP A 160 4.28 14.26 32.21
N THR A 161 4.61 15.52 31.96
CA THR A 161 5.95 15.92 31.54
C THR A 161 6.98 15.87 32.67
N TYR A 162 6.57 15.61 33.92
CA TYR A 162 7.46 15.35 35.06
C TYR A 162 7.74 13.86 35.27
N GLU A 163 6.94 12.99 34.67
CA GLU A 163 7.17 11.55 34.72
C GLU A 163 8.36 11.14 33.84
N ASP A 164 9.13 10.20 34.35
CA ASP A 164 10.12 9.46 33.57
C ASP A 164 9.44 8.64 32.45
N TYR A 165 10.25 8.10 31.55
CA TYR A 165 9.77 7.15 30.56
C TYR A 165 9.28 5.86 31.24
N PRO A 166 8.30 5.15 30.68
CA PRO A 166 7.74 3.97 31.32
C PRO A 166 8.74 2.82 31.34
N GLU A 167 8.64 1.98 32.37
CA GLU A 167 9.30 0.69 32.37
C GLU A 167 8.71 -0.18 31.26
N ILE A 168 9.56 -0.96 30.57
CA ILE A 168 9.11 -1.90 29.53
C ILE A 168 8.05 -2.88 30.08
N GLY A 169 8.11 -3.21 31.38
CA GLY A 169 7.09 -4.02 32.07
C GLY A 169 5.70 -3.36 32.14
N GLN A 170 5.62 -2.03 32.27
CA GLN A 170 4.36 -1.28 32.23
C GLN A 170 3.76 -1.33 30.82
N VAL A 171 4.57 -1.05 29.80
CA VAL A 171 4.16 -1.13 28.39
C VAL A 171 3.66 -2.53 28.06
N LYS A 172 4.41 -3.57 28.42
CA LYS A 172 4.01 -4.97 28.26
C LYS A 172 2.64 -5.26 28.88
N THR A 173 2.46 -4.88 30.14
CA THR A 173 1.20 -5.11 30.87
C THR A 173 0.02 -4.43 30.17
N ALA A 174 0.20 -3.20 29.69
CA ALA A 174 -0.84 -2.46 28.97
C ALA A 174 -1.20 -3.11 27.62
N LEU A 175 -0.20 -3.56 26.85
CA LEU A 175 -0.41 -4.24 25.58
C LEU A 175 -1.16 -5.57 25.76
N GLU A 176 -0.77 -6.38 26.76
CA GLU A 176 -1.43 -7.63 27.14
C GLU A 176 -2.88 -7.39 27.55
N ALA A 177 -3.13 -6.44 28.46
CA ALA A 177 -4.47 -6.12 28.94
C ALA A 177 -5.42 -5.66 27.82
N ASN A 178 -4.88 -5.00 26.78
CA ASN A 178 -5.66 -4.42 25.69
C ASN A 178 -5.61 -5.22 24.38
N ASN A 179 -5.00 -6.41 24.39
CA ASN A 179 -4.85 -7.29 23.23
C ASN A 179 -4.23 -6.60 21.99
N ILE A 180 -3.18 -5.81 22.20
CA ILE A 180 -2.49 -5.07 21.13
C ILE A 180 -1.19 -5.76 20.75
N ILE A 181 -1.01 -6.03 19.45
CA ILE A 181 0.26 -6.49 18.88
C ILE A 181 1.02 -5.28 18.35
N PRO A 182 2.17 -4.90 18.96
CA PRO A 182 3.02 -3.85 18.41
C PRO A 182 3.84 -4.40 17.24
N ILE A 183 3.96 -3.64 16.16
CA ILE A 183 4.88 -3.93 15.07
C ILE A 183 5.73 -2.71 14.81
N PHE A 184 7.04 -2.87 14.87
CA PHE A 184 7.99 -1.78 14.68
C PHE A 184 8.47 -1.78 13.24
N LEU A 185 8.17 -0.71 12.50
CA LEU A 185 8.73 -0.43 11.18
C LEU A 185 9.95 0.47 11.39
N THR A 186 11.14 -0.07 11.16
CA THR A 186 12.38 0.62 11.51
C THR A 186 13.40 0.58 10.41
N THR A 187 14.32 1.53 10.38
CA THR A 187 15.51 1.40 9.54
C THR A 187 16.42 0.29 10.07
N SER A 188 17.26 -0.26 9.19
CA SER A 188 18.10 -1.43 9.50
C SER A 188 19.15 -1.18 10.58
N ASP A 189 19.59 0.06 10.76
CA ASP A 189 20.59 0.47 11.75
C ASP A 189 20.07 0.44 13.19
N VAL A 190 18.76 0.61 13.40
CA VAL A 190 18.13 0.55 14.73
C VAL A 190 17.34 -0.73 14.99
N ALA A 191 17.08 -1.56 13.97
CA ALA A 191 16.24 -2.76 14.07
C ALA A 191 16.60 -3.70 15.24
N GLY A 192 17.88 -3.94 15.49
CA GLY A 192 18.34 -4.81 16.59
C GLY A 192 17.93 -4.34 18.00
N HIS A 193 17.74 -3.03 18.20
CA HIS A 193 17.19 -2.49 19.45
C HIS A 193 15.73 -2.91 19.62
N TYR A 194 14.95 -2.85 18.55
CA TYR A 194 13.53 -3.21 18.56
C TYR A 194 13.31 -4.72 18.63
N GLU A 195 14.20 -5.54 18.06
CA GLU A 195 14.15 -7.01 18.24
C GLU A 195 14.36 -7.39 19.71
N THR A 196 15.28 -6.70 20.38
CA THR A 196 15.49 -6.84 21.83
C THR A 196 14.26 -6.40 22.61
N LEU A 197 13.65 -5.27 22.24
CA LEU A 197 12.42 -4.78 22.85
C LEU A 197 11.26 -5.76 22.68
N VAL A 198 11.01 -6.26 21.48
CA VAL A 198 9.96 -7.25 21.18
C VAL A 198 10.14 -8.51 22.03
N THR A 199 11.39 -8.96 22.22
CA THR A 199 11.70 -10.08 23.12
C THR A 199 11.29 -9.78 24.58
N GLN A 200 11.56 -8.57 25.07
CA GLN A 200 11.19 -8.14 26.43
C GLN A 200 9.67 -7.97 26.59
N LEU A 201 9.00 -7.37 25.59
CA LEU A 201 7.54 -7.26 25.54
C LEU A 201 6.86 -8.63 25.44
N GLY A 202 7.53 -9.63 24.86
CA GLY A 202 7.01 -10.98 24.67
C GLY A 202 5.93 -11.09 23.59
N ARG A 203 5.76 -10.05 22.77
CA ARG A 203 4.82 -9.99 21.65
C ARG A 203 5.22 -8.90 20.66
N GLY A 204 4.81 -9.06 19.42
CA GLY A 204 5.08 -8.11 18.34
C GLY A 204 6.11 -8.63 17.35
N SER A 205 6.51 -7.77 16.42
CA SER A 205 7.52 -8.07 15.40
C SER A 205 8.23 -6.79 14.97
N VAL A 206 9.37 -6.94 14.32
CA VAL A 206 10.10 -5.86 13.66
C VAL A 206 10.06 -6.13 12.16
N LEU A 207 9.80 -5.10 11.37
CA LEU A 207 9.96 -5.10 9.93
C LEU A 207 10.91 -3.96 9.56
N THR A 208 11.85 -4.24 8.67
CA THR A 208 12.85 -3.27 8.24
C THR A 208 12.38 -2.50 7.02
N LEU A 209 12.43 -1.18 7.12
CA LEU A 209 12.23 -0.28 6.00
C LEU A 209 13.48 -0.25 5.13
N GLY A 210 13.27 -0.17 3.81
CA GLY A 210 14.31 0.07 2.84
C GLY A 210 15.05 1.39 3.10
N SER A 211 16.21 1.56 2.46
CA SER A 211 17.09 2.71 2.70
C SER A 211 16.46 4.08 2.41
N LYS A 212 15.37 4.11 1.65
CA LYS A 212 14.57 5.29 1.31
C LYS A 212 13.12 5.12 1.75
N SER A 213 12.80 4.15 2.60
CA SER A 213 11.42 3.82 2.99
C SER A 213 10.50 3.52 1.78
N GLU A 214 11.06 2.96 0.72
CA GLU A 214 10.37 2.58 -0.52
C GLU A 214 9.31 1.49 -0.27
N ASN A 215 9.59 0.55 0.63
CA ASN A 215 8.74 -0.60 0.96
C ASN A 215 7.69 -0.31 2.05
N PHE A 216 7.37 0.96 2.35
CA PHE A 216 6.52 1.31 3.49
C PHE A 216 5.09 0.73 3.36
N ALA A 217 4.55 0.74 2.14
CA ALA A 217 3.24 0.17 1.85
C ALA A 217 3.22 -1.34 2.16
N ASP A 218 4.26 -2.03 1.71
CA ASP A 218 4.40 -3.48 1.81
C ASP A 218 4.64 -3.89 3.26
N ALA A 219 5.53 -3.18 3.96
CA ALA A 219 5.78 -3.37 5.38
C ALA A 219 4.51 -3.19 6.23
N ILE A 220 3.63 -2.22 5.90
CA ILE A 220 2.33 -2.09 6.59
C ILE A 220 1.41 -3.29 6.28
N LYS A 221 1.27 -3.69 5.01
CA LYS A 221 0.45 -4.85 4.61
C LYS A 221 0.93 -6.11 5.33
N GLU A 222 2.23 -6.35 5.29
CA GLU A 222 2.89 -7.48 5.92
C GLU A 222 2.75 -7.43 7.44
N ALA A 223 2.89 -6.26 8.07
CA ALA A 223 2.67 -6.10 9.51
C ALA A 223 1.29 -6.63 9.92
N VAL A 224 0.24 -6.20 9.22
CA VAL A 224 -1.13 -6.66 9.52
C VAL A 224 -1.27 -8.17 9.30
N ALA A 225 -0.69 -8.71 8.22
CA ALA A 225 -0.72 -10.15 7.92
C ALA A 225 0.05 -10.99 8.96
N ARG A 226 1.24 -10.53 9.42
CA ARG A 226 2.04 -11.15 10.48
C ARG A 226 1.27 -11.18 11.78
N ALA A 227 0.68 -10.05 12.17
CA ALA A 227 -0.10 -9.96 13.40
C ALA A 227 -1.26 -10.97 13.41
N ARG A 228 -1.87 -11.21 12.25
CA ARG A 228 -2.98 -12.15 12.06
C ARG A 228 -2.53 -13.59 11.86
N ASN A 229 -1.22 -13.84 11.76
CA ASN A 229 -0.63 -15.15 11.55
C ASN A 229 -1.21 -15.87 10.32
N VAL A 230 -1.34 -15.12 9.21
CA VAL A 230 -1.84 -15.65 7.92
C VAL A 230 -0.75 -15.84 6.87
N ILE A 231 0.47 -15.34 7.12
CA ILE A 231 1.62 -15.53 6.22
C ILE A 231 1.99 -17.02 6.16
N SER A 232 2.29 -17.50 4.95
CA SER A 232 2.75 -18.87 4.71
C SER A 232 4.02 -19.15 5.51
N THR A 233 4.11 -20.36 6.05
CA THR A 233 5.27 -20.82 6.85
C THR A 233 6.14 -21.82 6.10
N ASP A 234 5.83 -22.06 4.83
CA ASP A 234 6.56 -22.98 3.96
C ASP A 234 7.99 -22.45 3.69
N VAL A 235 8.12 -21.12 3.59
CA VAL A 235 9.36 -20.39 3.31
C VAL A 235 9.52 -19.24 4.30
N ALA A 236 10.76 -18.76 4.43
CA ALA A 236 11.08 -17.55 5.17
C ALA A 236 11.77 -16.60 4.19
N THR A 237 11.10 -15.48 3.89
CA THR A 237 11.62 -14.41 3.04
C THR A 237 12.53 -13.46 3.84
N THR A 238 13.35 -12.71 3.12
CA THR A 238 14.31 -11.73 3.64
C THR A 238 14.26 -10.44 2.82
N ASN A 239 14.92 -9.37 3.26
CA ASN A 239 15.06 -8.12 2.49
C ASN A 239 16.17 -8.21 1.42
N GLY A 240 16.43 -9.39 0.88
CA GLY A 240 17.38 -9.56 -0.21
C GLY A 240 16.93 -10.70 -1.09
N ASP A 241 17.55 -10.80 -2.28
CA ASP A 241 17.12 -11.68 -3.37
C ASP A 241 16.80 -13.11 -2.91
N ASP A 242 15.52 -13.44 -2.88
CA ASP A 242 14.98 -14.74 -2.53
C ASP A 242 14.62 -15.54 -3.78
N THR A 243 14.73 -16.87 -3.69
CA THR A 243 14.34 -17.75 -4.79
C THR A 243 13.62 -18.98 -4.27
N PHE A 244 12.33 -19.06 -4.57
CA PHE A 244 11.46 -20.16 -4.18
C PHE A 244 10.74 -20.75 -5.40
N SER A 245 10.60 -22.08 -5.38
CA SER A 245 9.98 -22.86 -6.43
C SER A 245 8.82 -23.68 -5.90
N ARG A 246 8.03 -24.29 -6.79
CA ARG A 246 6.90 -25.16 -6.41
C ARG A 246 7.24 -26.29 -5.42
N ARG A 247 8.52 -26.65 -5.28
CA ARG A 247 8.96 -27.72 -4.35
C ARG A 247 9.04 -27.24 -2.91
N ASP A 248 9.10 -25.93 -2.72
CA ASP A 248 9.27 -25.28 -1.42
C ASP A 248 7.91 -25.06 -0.75
N PHE A 249 6.80 -25.21 -1.49
CA PHE A 249 5.46 -24.95 -1.00
C PHE A 249 4.59 -26.21 -0.92
N SER A 250 3.85 -26.34 0.18
CA SER A 250 2.76 -27.29 0.33
C SER A 250 1.50 -26.84 -0.45
N PRO A 251 0.54 -27.74 -0.74
CA PRO A 251 -0.75 -27.36 -1.32
C PRO A 251 -1.56 -26.39 -0.44
N GLY A 252 -2.57 -25.76 -1.03
CA GLY A 252 -3.48 -24.82 -0.38
C GLY A 252 -3.02 -23.37 -0.54
N ASP A 253 -3.92 -22.44 -0.20
CA ASP A 253 -3.69 -21.00 -0.31
C ASP A 253 -2.38 -20.58 0.37
N LYS A 254 -1.72 -19.58 -0.22
CA LYS A 254 -0.44 -19.03 0.28
C LYS A 254 -0.58 -17.53 0.37
N VAL A 255 -0.02 -16.94 1.41
CA VAL A 255 0.14 -15.50 1.56
C VAL A 255 1.62 -15.26 1.71
N ILE A 256 2.23 -14.60 0.73
CA ILE A 256 3.66 -14.38 0.64
C ILE A 256 3.90 -12.88 0.47
N PHE A 257 4.86 -12.37 1.23
CA PHE A 257 5.44 -11.04 1.08
C PHE A 257 6.93 -11.28 0.86
N ALA A 258 7.44 -10.99 -0.34
CA ALA A 258 8.81 -11.29 -0.73
C ALA A 258 9.78 -10.32 -0.05
N GLY A 259 9.47 -9.02 -0.10
CA GLY A 259 10.12 -8.01 0.72
C GLY A 259 10.89 -7.01 -0.13
N ASP A 260 12.16 -6.78 0.20
CA ASP A 260 13.06 -6.03 -0.66
C ASP A 260 13.98 -7.03 -1.39
N GLY A 261 14.55 -6.65 -2.53
CA GLY A 261 15.47 -7.47 -3.31
C GLY A 261 14.84 -7.96 -4.61
N ASP A 262 15.65 -8.50 -5.51
CA ASP A 262 15.13 -9.04 -6.77
C ASP A 262 14.68 -10.50 -6.53
N ASP A 263 13.38 -10.70 -6.30
CA ASP A 263 12.83 -11.97 -5.86
C ASP A 263 12.29 -12.86 -6.99
N SER A 264 12.41 -14.17 -6.82
CA SER A 264 11.84 -15.14 -7.74
C SER A 264 10.97 -16.16 -7.00
N ILE A 265 9.65 -15.97 -7.05
CA ILE A 265 8.67 -16.83 -6.39
C ILE A 265 7.82 -17.53 -7.44
N SER A 266 7.93 -18.86 -7.49
CA SER A 266 7.11 -19.66 -8.40
C SER A 266 6.27 -20.71 -7.68
N LEU A 267 4.96 -20.46 -7.63
CA LEU A 267 3.94 -21.40 -7.16
C LEU A 267 3.39 -22.30 -8.29
N SER A 268 4.09 -22.41 -9.43
CA SER A 268 3.62 -23.19 -10.58
C SER A 268 3.25 -24.65 -10.22
N GLY A 269 1.97 -25.00 -10.32
CA GLY A 269 1.45 -26.32 -9.99
C GLY A 269 1.12 -26.54 -8.52
N VAL A 270 1.30 -25.53 -7.66
CA VAL A 270 0.65 -25.46 -6.35
C VAL A 270 -0.81 -25.09 -6.58
N ILE A 271 -1.72 -25.78 -5.89
CA ILE A 271 -3.16 -25.53 -6.02
C ILE A 271 -3.59 -24.66 -4.83
N GLY A 272 -4.30 -23.58 -5.10
CA GLY A 272 -4.83 -22.67 -4.09
C GLY A 272 -5.13 -21.30 -4.71
N ASN A 273 -5.82 -20.45 -3.96
CA ASN A 273 -5.96 -19.04 -4.29
C ASN A 273 -4.88 -18.28 -3.50
N HIS A 274 -3.81 -17.89 -4.18
CA HIS A 274 -2.62 -17.35 -3.57
C HIS A 274 -2.64 -15.82 -3.54
N TYR A 275 -1.99 -15.23 -2.54
CA TYR A 275 -1.65 -13.82 -2.46
C TYR A 275 -0.13 -13.72 -2.45
N ILE A 276 0.43 -13.02 -3.43
CA ILE A 276 1.87 -12.74 -3.52
C ILE A 276 2.04 -11.23 -3.63
N ASP A 277 2.83 -10.68 -2.72
CA ASP A 277 3.38 -9.32 -2.76
C ASP A 277 4.88 -9.47 -3.05
N GLY A 278 5.37 -8.91 -4.16
CA GLY A 278 6.79 -8.84 -4.46
C GLY A 278 7.47 -7.86 -3.51
N GLY A 279 7.07 -6.60 -3.59
CA GLY A 279 7.60 -5.54 -2.73
C GLY A 279 8.57 -4.69 -3.53
N ALA A 280 9.77 -4.44 -3.03
CA ALA A 280 10.74 -3.59 -3.72
C ALA A 280 11.82 -4.40 -4.42
N GLY A 281 12.04 -4.16 -5.72
CA GLY A 281 13.04 -4.87 -6.52
C GLY A 281 12.42 -5.37 -7.82
N SER A 282 13.24 -5.94 -8.72
CA SER A 282 12.73 -6.46 -9.99
C SER A 282 12.34 -7.93 -9.84
N ASP A 283 11.05 -8.19 -9.60
CA ASP A 283 10.56 -9.49 -9.18
C ASP A 283 10.06 -10.38 -10.33
N ILE A 284 10.08 -11.69 -10.11
CA ILE A 284 9.47 -12.70 -10.98
C ILE A 284 8.50 -13.54 -10.16
N LEU A 285 7.21 -13.26 -10.30
CA LEU A 285 6.14 -13.86 -9.50
C LEU A 285 5.21 -14.74 -10.35
N VAL A 286 4.94 -15.96 -9.90
CA VAL A 286 4.03 -16.90 -10.57
C VAL A 286 2.99 -17.46 -9.59
N GLY A 287 1.71 -17.16 -9.83
CA GLY A 287 0.56 -17.40 -8.94
C GLY A 287 0.26 -18.87 -8.64
N GLY A 288 0.21 -19.72 -9.67
CA GLY A 288 -0.01 -21.16 -9.48
C GLY A 288 -1.25 -21.67 -10.20
N ALA A 289 -2.18 -22.28 -9.49
CA ALA A 289 -3.46 -22.69 -10.06
C ALA A 289 -4.58 -22.39 -9.08
N GLY A 290 -5.58 -21.64 -9.51
CA GLY A 290 -6.60 -21.05 -8.66
C GLY A 290 -6.79 -19.60 -9.03
N ALA A 291 -7.63 -18.88 -8.30
CA ALA A 291 -7.79 -17.44 -8.48
C ALA A 291 -6.75 -16.72 -7.63
N ASP A 292 -5.62 -16.38 -8.23
CA ASP A 292 -4.47 -15.79 -7.56
C ASP A 292 -4.55 -14.26 -7.59
N ARG A 293 -3.95 -13.63 -6.58
CA ARG A 293 -3.70 -12.20 -6.55
C ARG A 293 -2.20 -11.97 -6.44
N ILE A 294 -1.66 -11.23 -7.39
CA ILE A 294 -0.24 -10.92 -7.46
C ILE A 294 -0.08 -9.40 -7.56
N ASP A 295 0.78 -8.86 -6.71
CA ASP A 295 1.22 -7.46 -6.66
C ASP A 295 2.72 -7.48 -6.90
N GLY A 296 3.20 -6.82 -7.95
CA GLY A 296 4.63 -6.70 -8.24
C GLY A 296 5.29 -5.83 -7.18
N GLY A 297 4.88 -4.57 -7.12
CA GLY A 297 5.32 -3.65 -6.10
C GLY A 297 6.06 -2.49 -6.74
N SER A 298 7.32 -2.27 -6.40
CA SER A 298 8.13 -1.21 -6.99
C SER A 298 9.31 -1.76 -7.77
N ASP A 299 9.64 -1.07 -8.87
CA ASP A 299 10.61 -1.45 -9.90
C ASP A 299 10.00 -2.42 -10.94
N ASP A 300 10.80 -2.82 -11.93
CA ASP A 300 10.28 -3.50 -13.13
C ASP A 300 10.01 -5.01 -12.88
N ASP A 301 8.74 -5.42 -12.85
CA ASP A 301 8.32 -6.76 -12.44
C ASP A 301 7.85 -7.67 -13.59
N ILE A 302 7.85 -8.99 -13.34
CA ILE A 302 7.25 -10.01 -14.22
C ILE A 302 6.24 -10.85 -13.44
N LEU A 303 4.97 -10.67 -13.75
CA LEU A 303 3.85 -11.33 -13.07
C LEU A 303 3.14 -12.34 -13.98
N LYS A 304 2.89 -13.55 -13.47
CA LYS A 304 2.18 -14.61 -14.20
C LYS A 304 1.08 -15.25 -13.36
N GLY A 305 -0.18 -15.07 -13.76
CA GLY A 305 -1.35 -15.65 -13.10
C GLY A 305 -1.35 -17.18 -13.16
N SER A 306 -1.39 -17.72 -14.39
CA SER A 306 -1.29 -19.14 -14.78
C SER A 306 -2.64 -19.79 -15.12
N ASN A 307 -3.31 -20.53 -14.22
CA ASN A 307 -4.66 -21.02 -14.52
C ASN A 307 -5.62 -20.60 -13.41
N GLY A 308 -6.74 -20.01 -13.80
CA GLY A 308 -7.79 -19.52 -12.92
C GLY A 308 -8.03 -18.03 -13.18
N ASP A 309 -9.04 -17.45 -12.53
CA ASP A 309 -9.39 -16.05 -12.76
C ASP A 309 -8.50 -15.18 -11.84
N ASP A 310 -7.40 -14.66 -12.37
CA ASP A 310 -6.32 -14.03 -11.61
C ASP A 310 -6.46 -12.49 -11.55
N ILE A 311 -5.84 -11.87 -10.55
CA ILE A 311 -5.76 -10.42 -10.42
C ILE A 311 -4.30 -9.99 -10.28
N LEU A 312 -3.77 -9.29 -11.29
CA LEU A 312 -2.38 -8.87 -11.38
C LEU A 312 -2.27 -7.33 -11.33
N PHE A 313 -1.45 -6.82 -10.41
CA PHE A 313 -1.09 -5.39 -10.31
C PHE A 313 0.42 -5.26 -10.51
N GLY A 314 0.84 -4.49 -11.52
CA GLY A 314 2.24 -4.13 -11.70
C GLY A 314 2.73 -3.19 -10.60
N SER A 315 1.87 -2.23 -10.25
CA SER A 315 2.14 -1.17 -9.27
C SER A 315 3.07 -0.09 -9.86
N SER A 316 4.37 -0.06 -9.57
CA SER A 316 5.25 0.97 -10.12
C SER A 316 6.48 0.38 -10.77
N GLY A 317 6.74 0.73 -12.02
CA GLY A 317 7.80 0.08 -12.79
C GLY A 317 7.38 -0.10 -14.23
N LYS A 318 8.21 -0.76 -15.02
CA LYS A 318 7.85 -1.20 -16.37
C LYS A 318 7.59 -2.70 -16.32
N ASP A 319 6.34 -3.04 -16.11
CA ASP A 319 5.97 -4.38 -15.71
C ASP A 319 5.53 -5.25 -16.90
N ILE A 320 5.63 -6.56 -16.72
CA ILE A 320 5.11 -7.57 -17.64
C ILE A 320 4.08 -8.40 -16.91
N LEU A 321 2.80 -8.22 -17.24
CA LEU A 321 1.68 -8.96 -16.65
C LEU A 321 1.11 -9.95 -17.65
N ILE A 322 1.08 -11.24 -17.28
CA ILE A 322 0.57 -12.33 -18.12
C ILE A 322 -0.47 -13.15 -17.35
N GLY A 323 -1.75 -12.99 -17.70
CA GLY A 323 -2.89 -13.71 -17.08
C GLY A 323 -2.83 -15.22 -17.35
N ASN A 324 -2.63 -15.59 -18.61
CA ASN A 324 -2.65 -16.96 -19.15
C ASN A 324 -4.06 -17.52 -19.35
N LYS A 325 -4.59 -18.38 -18.47
CA LYS A 325 -5.92 -18.98 -18.67
C LYS A 325 -6.86 -18.58 -17.55
N GLY A 326 -8.01 -18.05 -17.92
CA GLY A 326 -9.01 -17.61 -16.96
C GLY A 326 -9.57 -16.28 -17.41
N ASN A 327 -10.49 -15.72 -16.64
CA ASN A 327 -10.94 -14.35 -16.84
C ASN A 327 -10.10 -13.46 -15.93
N ASP A 328 -9.03 -12.91 -16.46
CA ASP A 328 -8.00 -12.24 -15.67
C ASP A 328 -8.26 -10.73 -15.58
N TYR A 329 -7.84 -10.13 -14.48
CA TYR A 329 -7.80 -8.68 -14.29
C TYR A 329 -6.34 -8.23 -14.22
N LEU A 330 -5.94 -7.38 -15.15
CA LEU A 330 -4.57 -6.87 -15.27
C LEU A 330 -4.60 -5.34 -15.17
N GLN A 331 -3.77 -4.79 -14.29
CA GLN A 331 -3.57 -3.36 -14.12
C GLN A 331 -2.07 -3.10 -13.98
N GLY A 332 -1.45 -2.48 -14.98
CA GLY A 332 -0.03 -2.11 -14.93
C GLY A 332 0.27 -1.05 -13.88
N ASP A 333 -0.71 -0.16 -13.65
CA ASP A 333 -0.59 1.01 -12.77
C ASP A 333 0.36 2.07 -13.34
N SER A 334 1.60 2.18 -12.86
CA SER A 334 2.49 3.28 -13.23
C SER A 334 3.73 2.82 -13.99
N GLY A 335 3.79 3.20 -15.27
CA GLY A 335 4.96 2.99 -16.12
C GLY A 335 4.56 2.49 -17.51
N ASP A 336 5.54 2.07 -18.30
CA ASP A 336 5.26 1.59 -19.65
C ASP A 336 5.13 0.06 -19.62
N ASP A 337 3.93 -0.44 -19.38
CA ASP A 337 3.70 -1.86 -19.08
C ASP A 337 3.37 -2.70 -20.31
N LEU A 338 3.60 -4.01 -20.19
CA LEU A 338 3.16 -5.03 -21.15
C LEU A 338 2.11 -5.93 -20.52
N LEU A 339 0.90 -5.92 -21.07
CA LEU A 339 -0.24 -6.70 -20.59
C LEU A 339 -0.61 -7.78 -21.61
N GLU A 340 -0.71 -9.04 -21.17
CA GLU A 340 -1.17 -10.20 -21.94
C GLU A 340 -2.26 -10.91 -21.13
N GLY A 341 -3.51 -10.86 -21.60
CA GLY A 341 -4.64 -11.50 -20.89
C GLY A 341 -4.59 -13.01 -21.04
N GLY A 342 -4.35 -13.47 -22.28
CA GLY A 342 -4.33 -14.87 -22.65
C GLY A 342 -5.71 -15.36 -23.09
N ALA A 343 -6.19 -16.41 -22.45
CA ALA A 343 -7.41 -17.11 -22.83
C ALA A 343 -8.50 -16.92 -21.78
N GLY A 344 -9.52 -16.14 -22.13
CA GLY A 344 -10.75 -16.03 -21.37
C GLY A 344 -11.45 -14.72 -21.67
N LEU A 345 -12.11 -14.13 -20.67
CA LEU A 345 -12.73 -12.81 -20.76
C LEU A 345 -11.93 -11.85 -19.90
N ASP A 346 -10.89 -11.27 -20.46
CA ASP A 346 -9.90 -10.53 -19.68
C ASP A 346 -10.26 -9.06 -19.55
N LYS A 347 -9.76 -8.43 -18.48
CA LYS A 347 -9.94 -7.01 -18.21
C LYS A 347 -8.59 -6.34 -18.06
N PHE A 348 -8.31 -5.40 -18.96
CA PHE A 348 -7.14 -4.51 -18.90
C PHE A 348 -7.60 -3.18 -18.29
N ALA A 349 -7.22 -2.91 -17.05
CA ALA A 349 -7.75 -1.81 -16.26
C ALA A 349 -6.78 -0.63 -16.18
N PHE A 350 -7.33 0.57 -16.32
CA PHE A 350 -6.61 1.83 -16.21
C PHE A 350 -7.25 2.69 -15.10
N ALA A 351 -6.55 2.80 -13.98
CA ALA A 351 -6.99 3.55 -12.81
C ALA A 351 -5.81 4.02 -11.97
N THR A 352 -5.64 5.32 -11.80
CA THR A 352 -4.61 5.91 -10.90
C THR A 352 -5.15 6.26 -9.51
N GLY A 353 -6.46 6.21 -9.31
CA GLY A 353 -7.12 6.76 -8.12
C GLY A 353 -7.05 8.30 -8.02
N SER A 354 -6.40 8.96 -8.99
CA SER A 354 -6.27 10.40 -9.17
C SER A 354 -6.87 10.79 -10.54
N LYS A 355 -6.89 12.09 -10.86
CA LYS A 355 -7.21 12.55 -12.23
C LYS A 355 -6.09 12.06 -13.16
N PHE A 356 -6.45 11.68 -14.39
CA PHE A 356 -5.50 11.27 -15.43
C PHE A 356 -4.24 12.16 -15.48
N ASP A 357 -3.09 11.54 -15.24
CA ASP A 357 -1.75 12.06 -15.49
C ASP A 357 -0.94 10.96 -16.18
N ILE A 358 -0.39 11.27 -17.36
CA ILE A 358 0.39 10.30 -18.12
C ILE A 358 1.74 9.99 -17.47
N ARG A 359 2.25 10.90 -16.63
CA ARG A 359 3.51 10.67 -15.91
C ARG A 359 3.30 9.69 -14.77
N GLU A 360 2.06 9.56 -14.29
CA GLU A 360 1.67 8.54 -13.33
C GLU A 360 1.33 7.23 -14.05
N LEU A 361 0.51 7.24 -15.11
CA LEU A 361 0.12 5.99 -15.81
C LEU A 361 1.22 5.37 -16.67
N GLY A 362 1.96 6.18 -17.43
CA GLY A 362 2.76 5.69 -18.56
C GLY A 362 1.92 5.21 -19.75
N VAL A 363 2.54 4.49 -20.69
CA VAL A 363 1.90 4.03 -21.94
C VAL A 363 1.99 2.51 -22.10
N ASP A 364 0.88 1.84 -21.79
CA ASP A 364 0.83 0.38 -21.80
C ASP A 364 0.70 -0.23 -23.20
N ILE A 365 1.14 -1.47 -23.33
CA ILE A 365 0.93 -2.32 -24.50
C ILE A 365 0.02 -3.48 -24.09
N ILE A 366 -1.17 -3.56 -24.68
CA ILE A 366 -2.04 -4.74 -24.56
C ILE A 366 -1.75 -5.65 -25.75
N SER A 367 -1.06 -6.76 -25.52
CA SER A 367 -0.43 -7.56 -26.56
C SER A 367 -1.40 -8.46 -27.36
N ASP A 368 -2.50 -8.90 -26.76
CA ASP A 368 -3.35 -9.98 -27.29
C ASP A 368 -4.87 -9.72 -27.22
N PHE A 369 -5.29 -8.46 -27.09
CA PHE A 369 -6.70 -8.07 -26.97
C PHE A 369 -7.62 -8.76 -28.00
N THR A 370 -8.56 -9.56 -27.49
CA THR A 370 -9.55 -10.32 -28.25
C THR A 370 -10.92 -9.62 -28.26
N PRO A 371 -11.37 -9.07 -29.41
CA PRO A 371 -12.63 -8.33 -29.47
C PRO A 371 -13.84 -9.17 -29.08
N LYS A 372 -14.75 -8.54 -28.34
CA LYS A 372 -15.99 -9.13 -27.78
C LYS A 372 -15.76 -10.12 -26.63
N GLN A 373 -14.52 -10.55 -26.38
CA GLN A 373 -14.16 -11.32 -25.19
C GLN A 373 -13.66 -10.35 -24.13
N ASP A 374 -12.58 -9.66 -24.44
CA ASP A 374 -11.91 -8.80 -23.47
C ASP A 374 -12.57 -7.43 -23.31
N LYS A 375 -12.18 -6.76 -22.22
CA LYS A 375 -12.57 -5.39 -21.89
C LYS A 375 -11.37 -4.54 -21.55
N ILE A 376 -11.43 -3.30 -22.00
CA ILE A 376 -10.60 -2.22 -21.48
C ILE A 376 -11.43 -1.50 -20.43
N GLN A 377 -11.03 -1.61 -19.17
CA GLN A 377 -11.74 -1.00 -18.06
C GLN A 377 -11.15 0.39 -17.75
N LEU A 378 -12.01 1.41 -17.71
CA LEU A 378 -11.63 2.80 -17.47
C LEU A 378 -12.25 3.30 -16.17
N SER A 379 -11.43 3.79 -15.24
CA SER A 379 -11.92 4.43 -14.02
C SER A 379 -12.31 5.89 -14.23
N LYS A 380 -13.46 6.32 -13.70
CA LYS A 380 -13.87 7.74 -13.76
C LYS A 380 -13.11 8.67 -12.86
N SER A 381 -12.49 8.17 -11.79
CA SER A 381 -11.59 9.00 -10.99
C SER A 381 -10.42 9.50 -11.85
N THR A 382 -9.96 8.65 -12.76
CA THR A 382 -8.90 8.93 -13.74
C THR A 382 -9.43 9.62 -14.99
N PHE A 383 -10.36 9.00 -15.72
CA PHE A 383 -10.93 9.50 -16.96
C PHE A 383 -12.16 10.41 -16.67
N THR A 384 -11.92 11.54 -16.01
CA THR A 384 -12.96 12.43 -15.45
C THR A 384 -13.90 13.06 -16.48
N ALA A 385 -13.54 13.10 -17.77
CA ALA A 385 -14.34 13.69 -18.84
C ALA A 385 -15.41 12.75 -19.40
N LEU A 386 -15.44 11.48 -18.99
CA LEU A 386 -16.44 10.52 -19.44
C LEU A 386 -17.85 10.96 -19.03
N SER A 387 -18.75 11.11 -20.00
CA SER A 387 -20.07 11.75 -19.86
C SER A 387 -21.13 10.88 -19.16
N ASN A 388 -20.73 9.72 -18.63
CA ASN A 388 -21.57 8.76 -17.94
C ASN A 388 -22.06 9.32 -16.58
N SER A 389 -23.04 10.23 -16.59
CA SER A 389 -23.43 11.01 -15.40
C SER A 389 -24.15 10.22 -14.31
N VAL A 390 -24.78 9.06 -14.60
CA VAL A 390 -25.59 8.31 -13.60
C VAL A 390 -25.65 6.77 -13.87
N PHE A 391 -24.55 6.13 -14.29
CA PHE A 391 -24.41 4.69 -14.66
C PHE A 391 -25.02 4.26 -16.00
N PRO A 392 -24.16 4.10 -17.01
CA PRO A 392 -23.97 2.78 -17.60
C PRO A 392 -22.53 2.31 -17.42
N THR A 393 -22.31 1.03 -17.10
CA THR A 393 -20.99 0.37 -17.08
C THR A 393 -20.34 0.27 -18.47
N LYS A 394 -20.92 0.96 -19.46
CA LYS A 394 -20.54 0.96 -20.87
C LYS A 394 -20.15 2.36 -21.25
N LEU A 395 -19.13 2.48 -22.08
CA LEU A 395 -18.73 3.76 -22.65
C LEU A 395 -19.87 4.36 -23.49
N ASN A 396 -20.17 5.64 -23.31
CA ASN A 396 -21.17 6.32 -24.13
C ASN A 396 -20.67 6.44 -25.58
N SER A 397 -21.58 6.32 -26.56
CA SER A 397 -21.19 6.45 -27.98
C SER A 397 -20.60 7.81 -28.33
N ALA A 398 -20.93 8.87 -27.58
CA ALA A 398 -20.32 10.19 -27.75
C ALA A 398 -18.88 10.28 -27.23
N ASP A 399 -18.51 9.40 -26.30
CA ASP A 399 -17.20 9.38 -25.65
C ASP A 399 -16.20 8.50 -26.40
N PHE A 400 -16.60 7.84 -27.50
CA PHE A 400 -15.72 6.97 -28.28
C PHE A 400 -15.67 7.36 -29.76
N ALA A 401 -14.46 7.50 -30.30
CA ALA A 401 -14.24 7.66 -31.74
C ALA A 401 -13.14 6.74 -32.25
N THR A 402 -13.23 6.38 -33.54
CA THR A 402 -12.15 5.69 -34.26
C THR A 402 -11.59 6.60 -35.35
N VAL A 403 -10.27 6.69 -35.42
CA VAL A 403 -9.52 7.47 -36.40
C VAL A 403 -8.48 6.60 -37.12
N THR A 404 -7.78 7.18 -38.09
CA THR A 404 -6.79 6.47 -38.93
C THR A 404 -5.37 7.05 -38.82
N ASN A 405 -5.17 8.07 -37.99
CA ASN A 405 -3.87 8.61 -37.63
C ASN A 405 -3.96 9.41 -36.32
N ASP A 406 -2.82 9.66 -35.68
CA ASP A 406 -2.75 10.29 -34.36
C ASP A 406 -3.14 11.78 -34.40
N THR A 407 -2.93 12.48 -35.54
CA THR A 407 -3.34 13.88 -35.70
C THR A 407 -4.85 14.07 -35.61
N LEU A 408 -5.62 13.10 -36.11
CA LEU A 408 -7.08 13.09 -35.97
C LEU A 408 -7.54 12.76 -34.55
N ALA A 409 -6.72 12.05 -33.75
CA ALA A 409 -7.04 11.82 -32.34
C ALA A 409 -7.01 13.12 -31.53
N ALA A 410 -6.02 13.98 -31.80
CA ALA A 410 -5.86 15.27 -31.15
C ALA A 410 -7.02 16.26 -31.37
N SER A 411 -7.75 16.11 -32.49
CA SER A 411 -8.86 16.98 -32.88
C SER A 411 -10.24 16.34 -32.72
N SER A 412 -10.30 15.13 -32.15
CA SER A 412 -11.55 14.43 -31.87
C SER A 412 -12.31 15.09 -30.73
N SER A 413 -13.64 15.16 -30.84
CA SER A 413 -14.52 15.57 -29.74
C SER A 413 -14.84 14.45 -28.75
N ALA A 414 -14.47 13.20 -29.07
CA ALA A 414 -14.68 12.06 -28.18
C ALA A 414 -13.57 11.95 -27.15
N ALA A 415 -13.92 11.60 -25.91
CA ALA A 415 -12.97 11.47 -24.80
C ALA A 415 -11.98 10.32 -24.99
N ILE A 416 -12.42 9.18 -25.52
CA ILE A 416 -11.58 8.03 -25.83
C ILE A 416 -11.49 7.89 -27.34
N VAL A 417 -10.26 7.87 -27.87
CA VAL A 417 -10.02 7.81 -29.30
C VAL A 417 -9.11 6.65 -29.63
N TYR A 418 -9.55 5.82 -30.56
CA TYR A 418 -8.79 4.67 -31.05
C TYR A 418 -8.25 4.93 -32.45
N ASN A 419 -6.93 4.87 -32.63
CA ASN A 419 -6.32 4.88 -33.94
C ASN A 419 -6.21 3.45 -34.51
N SER A 420 -7.11 3.14 -35.43
CA SER A 420 -7.18 1.84 -36.11
C SER A 420 -5.97 1.51 -37.01
N ALA A 421 -5.12 2.49 -37.33
CA ALA A 421 -3.95 2.28 -38.18
C ALA A 421 -2.70 1.84 -37.40
N ASN A 422 -2.63 2.11 -36.08
CA ASN A 422 -1.48 1.75 -35.24
C ASN A 422 -1.84 1.15 -33.87
N GLY A 423 -3.13 0.98 -33.57
CA GLY A 423 -3.61 0.38 -32.31
C GLY A 423 -3.62 1.33 -31.12
N SER A 424 -3.24 2.59 -31.27
CA SER A 424 -3.10 3.53 -30.14
C SER A 424 -4.45 3.96 -29.59
N LEU A 425 -4.53 4.06 -28.27
CA LEU A 425 -5.65 4.59 -27.51
C LEU A 425 -5.25 5.90 -26.83
N PHE A 426 -6.10 6.89 -27.00
CA PHE A 426 -5.87 8.24 -26.51
C PHE A 426 -7.03 8.67 -25.61
N TYR A 427 -6.70 9.48 -24.60
CA TYR A 427 -7.64 10.23 -23.81
C TYR A 427 -7.58 11.72 -24.18
N ASN A 428 -8.69 12.26 -24.66
CA ASN A 428 -8.87 13.66 -25.02
C ASN A 428 -9.95 14.30 -24.13
N PRO A 429 -9.61 14.78 -22.93
CA PRO A 429 -10.60 15.23 -21.94
C PRO A 429 -11.40 16.46 -22.38
N ASN A 430 -10.82 17.30 -23.25
CA ASN A 430 -11.36 18.65 -23.53
C ASN A 430 -11.76 18.84 -25.00
N GLY A 431 -11.57 17.83 -25.86
CA GLY A 431 -11.83 17.91 -27.30
C GLY A 431 -11.01 18.98 -28.02
N SER A 432 -9.90 19.41 -27.42
CA SER A 432 -9.01 20.48 -27.91
C SER A 432 -7.60 19.96 -28.13
N ALA A 433 -6.99 20.37 -29.24
CA ALA A 433 -5.61 20.00 -29.58
C ALA A 433 -4.57 20.59 -28.62
N ASP A 434 -4.91 21.69 -27.93
CA ASP A 434 -3.99 22.39 -27.03
C ASP A 434 -3.70 21.57 -25.76
N ASP A 435 -4.72 20.94 -25.16
CA ASP A 435 -4.56 20.08 -23.97
C ASP A 435 -4.01 18.69 -24.31
N PHE A 436 -4.20 18.25 -25.56
CA PHE A 436 -3.61 17.02 -26.09
C PHE A 436 -2.07 17.13 -26.12
N ALA A 437 -1.51 18.33 -26.36
CA ALA A 437 -0.08 18.57 -26.47
C ALA A 437 0.66 18.82 -25.12
N GLU A 438 -0.05 19.23 -24.06
CA GLU A 438 0.55 19.47 -22.72
C GLU A 438 0.82 18.17 -21.94
N ILE A 439 0.16 17.08 -22.32
CA ILE A 439 0.43 15.73 -21.85
C ILE A 439 1.55 15.18 -22.75
N ASN A 440 2.75 14.93 -22.24
CA ASN A 440 3.98 14.57 -22.99
C ASN A 440 3.91 13.32 -23.92
N SER A 441 2.71 12.79 -24.20
CA SER A 441 2.42 11.68 -25.12
C SER A 441 1.18 11.90 -25.99
N GLY A 442 0.60 13.12 -26.05
CA GLY A 442 -0.64 13.31 -26.80
C GLY A 442 -1.88 12.75 -26.10
N GLY A 443 -1.85 12.51 -24.78
CA GLY A 443 -2.92 11.75 -24.11
C GLY A 443 -2.98 10.25 -24.48
N LYS A 444 -2.00 9.73 -25.23
CA LYS A 444 -1.87 8.28 -25.47
C LYS A 444 -1.63 7.59 -24.14
N PHE A 445 -2.46 6.61 -23.78
CA PHE A 445 -2.33 5.85 -22.53
C PHE A 445 -2.16 4.35 -22.77
N ALA A 446 -2.49 3.86 -23.97
CA ALA A 446 -2.30 2.45 -24.30
C ALA A 446 -2.11 2.24 -25.80
N GLN A 447 -1.61 1.08 -26.17
CA GLN A 447 -1.52 0.59 -27.54
C GLN A 447 -1.86 -0.89 -27.61
N LEU A 448 -2.75 -1.26 -28.55
CA LEU A 448 -3.01 -2.67 -28.85
C LEU A 448 -1.88 -3.25 -29.72
N GLY A 449 -1.49 -4.49 -29.44
CA GLY A 449 -0.39 -5.21 -30.06
C GLY A 449 -0.43 -5.28 -31.60
N THR A 450 0.75 -5.48 -32.20
CA THR A 450 1.04 -5.19 -33.61
C THR A 450 0.63 -6.25 -34.63
N ASN A 451 0.15 -7.42 -34.19
CA ASN A 451 -0.14 -8.56 -35.09
C ASN A 451 -1.44 -8.37 -35.89
N SER A 452 -2.40 -7.60 -35.37
CA SER A 452 -3.55 -7.05 -36.09
C SER A 452 -4.30 -6.05 -35.21
N PHE A 453 -4.51 -4.82 -35.67
CA PHE A 453 -5.28 -3.84 -34.90
C PHE A 453 -6.78 -4.18 -34.97
N PRO A 454 -7.41 -4.61 -33.85
CA PRO A 454 -8.79 -5.05 -33.87
C PRO A 454 -9.75 -3.88 -34.11
N THR A 455 -10.97 -4.17 -34.54
CA THR A 455 -12.05 -3.17 -34.49
C THR A 455 -12.56 -3.05 -33.06
N LEU A 456 -12.47 -1.85 -32.50
CA LEU A 456 -13.06 -1.52 -31.21
C LEU A 456 -14.43 -0.84 -31.38
N THR A 457 -15.29 -1.05 -30.39
CA THR A 457 -16.57 -0.35 -30.26
C THR A 457 -16.73 0.07 -28.80
N THR A 458 -17.78 0.82 -28.46
CA THR A 458 -18.09 1.11 -27.04
C THR A 458 -18.26 -0.15 -26.19
N ALA A 459 -18.63 -1.29 -26.80
CA ALA A 459 -18.73 -2.56 -26.10
C ALA A 459 -17.37 -3.19 -25.76
N SER A 460 -16.26 -2.69 -26.31
CA SER A 460 -14.90 -3.09 -25.94
C SER A 460 -14.48 -2.51 -24.59
N PHE A 461 -15.24 -1.55 -24.06
CA PHE A 461 -14.89 -0.82 -22.84
C PHE A 461 -15.88 -1.11 -21.72
N GLU A 462 -15.36 -1.13 -20.49
CA GLU A 462 -16.11 -1.08 -19.24
C GLU A 462 -15.76 0.22 -18.51
N VAL A 463 -16.73 0.87 -17.87
CA VAL A 463 -16.48 2.10 -17.09
C VAL A 463 -16.85 1.86 -15.63
N VAL A 464 -15.91 2.14 -14.73
CA VAL A 464 -16.04 1.99 -13.27
C VAL A 464 -15.86 3.33 -12.55
N PHE A 465 -16.23 3.40 -11.27
CA PHE A 465 -16.19 4.61 -10.45
C PHE A 465 -15.12 4.52 -9.36
#